data_AF-A0A0K9PGM6-F1
#
_entry.id   AF-A0A0K9PGM6-F1
#
_cell.length_a   1.000
_cell.length_b   1.000
_cell.length_c   1.000
_cell.angle_alpha   90.00
_cell.angle_beta   90.00
_cell.angle_gamma   90.00
#
_symmetry.space_group_name_H-M   'P 1'
#
loop_
_entity.id
_entity.type
_entity.pdbx_description
1 polymer ?
#
loop_
_entity_poly.entity_id
_entity_poly.type
_entity_poly.pdbx_seq_one_letter_code
_entity_poly.pdbx_strand_id
1 'polypeptide(L)'
;MTVPVEEAIAALSTFSLEDDQSDVQGLAIMLSNESCATRSPIEYGDVSAYRLSLGEDTKSINLLNTLIKEGKDMASLLYTYRSCVKALPQLPDSMKHNQAELYFETYQVLDLEMSRIREIQQWQSSAAKKLAADMQRFSKPERLINGPTITHFWSILRLLDTLVKLDHLKNAKSSIPNDFSWYKRTFIQVSTQWQDTESLRGELDDLQ
;
A
#
# COMPACT_ATOMS: atom_id res chain seq x y z
N MET A 1 -35.67 39.55 11.93
CA MET A 1 -34.66 39.74 13.00
C MET A 1 -33.80 40.93 12.58
N THR A 2 -33.89 42.04 13.29
CA THR A 2 -33.07 43.23 13.06
C THR A 2 -31.73 43.02 13.74
N VAL A 3 -30.64 42.98 12.98
CA VAL A 3 -29.29 42.89 13.54
C VAL A 3 -29.05 44.16 14.38
N PRO A 4 -28.67 44.04 15.65
CA PRO A 4 -28.38 45.19 16.49
C PRO A 4 -27.22 46.01 15.92
N VAL A 5 -27.34 47.33 16.02
CA VAL A 5 -26.43 48.28 15.35
C VAL A 5 -24.98 48.10 15.82
N GLU A 6 -24.76 47.74 17.09
CA GLU A 6 -23.41 47.49 17.61
C GLU A 6 -22.73 46.29 16.94
N GLU A 7 -23.49 45.25 16.58
CA GLU A 7 -22.98 44.05 15.93
C GLU A 7 -22.60 44.31 14.46
N ALA A 8 -23.39 45.16 13.78
CA ALA A 8 -23.07 45.63 12.44
C ALA A 8 -21.80 46.51 12.42
N ILE A 9 -21.64 47.39 13.41
CA ILE A 9 -20.45 48.23 13.55
C ILE A 9 -19.21 47.38 13.85
N ALA A 10 -19.34 46.39 14.75
CA ALA A 10 -18.26 45.45 15.05
C ALA A 10 -17.82 44.68 13.81
N ALA A 11 -18.76 44.18 13.00
CA ALA A 11 -18.47 43.49 11.76
C ALA A 11 -17.72 44.39 10.76
N LEU A 12 -18.15 45.65 10.58
CA LEU A 12 -17.47 46.60 9.69
C LEU A 12 -16.08 47.00 10.19
N SER A 13 -15.87 47.04 11.51
CA SER A 13 -14.56 47.37 12.10
C SER A 13 -13.50 46.28 11.92
N THR A 14 -13.92 45.04 11.62
CA THR A 14 -12.99 43.93 11.29
C THR A 14 -12.53 43.95 9.83
N PHE A 15 -13.12 44.81 9.00
CA PHE A 15 -12.77 44.94 7.59
C PHE A 15 -11.67 46.01 7.41
N SER A 16 -10.43 45.57 7.26
CA SER A 16 -9.36 46.44 6.76
C SER A 16 -9.43 46.51 5.25
N LEU A 17 -9.76 47.67 4.70
CA LEU A 17 -9.59 47.96 3.29
C LEU A 17 -8.16 48.49 3.09
N GLU A 18 -7.35 47.77 2.33
CA GLU A 18 -6.04 48.24 1.91
C GLU A 18 -6.22 49.24 0.77
N ASP A 19 -5.55 50.39 0.84
CA ASP A 19 -5.49 51.32 -0.30
C ASP A 19 -4.66 50.65 -1.41
N ASP A 20 -5.13 50.73 -2.66
CA ASP A 20 -4.63 50.01 -3.87
C ASP A 20 -5.03 48.53 -4.02
N GLN A 21 -6.22 48.14 -3.56
CA GLN A 21 -6.81 46.84 -3.93
C GLN A 21 -6.91 46.69 -5.46
N SER A 22 -6.43 45.55 -5.98
CA SER A 22 -6.54 45.21 -7.39
C SER A 22 -8.01 45.16 -7.82
N ASP A 23 -8.34 45.71 -8.99
CA ASP A 23 -9.70 45.66 -9.55
C ASP A 23 -10.27 44.23 -9.47
N VAL A 24 -11.42 44.07 -8.81
CA VAL A 24 -12.08 42.76 -8.57
C VAL A 24 -12.43 42.06 -9.89
N GLN A 25 -12.51 42.81 -10.99
CA GLN A 25 -12.59 42.27 -12.34
C GLN A 25 -11.19 42.16 -12.94
N GLY A 26 -10.53 41.04 -12.68
CA GLY A 26 -9.50 40.55 -13.59
C GLY A 26 -10.09 40.38 -15.00
N LEU A 27 -9.25 40.54 -16.03
CA LEU A 27 -9.59 40.26 -17.43
C LEU A 27 -10.40 38.96 -17.50
N ALA A 28 -11.57 39.00 -18.15
CA ALA A 28 -12.43 37.84 -18.35
C ALA A 28 -11.76 36.84 -19.30
N ILE A 29 -10.69 36.20 -18.83
CA ILE A 29 -10.13 35.01 -19.43
C ILE A 29 -11.07 33.90 -18.99
N MET A 30 -11.84 33.35 -19.94
CA MET A 30 -12.45 32.05 -19.74
C MET A 30 -11.33 31.08 -19.35
N LEU A 31 -11.28 30.68 -18.08
CA LEU A 31 -10.69 29.40 -17.73
C LEU A 31 -11.59 28.39 -18.42
N SER A 32 -11.13 27.84 -19.54
CA SER A 32 -11.76 26.69 -20.15
C SER A 32 -11.89 25.63 -19.07
N ASN A 33 -13.13 25.31 -18.67
CA ASN A 33 -13.43 24.20 -17.76
C ASN A 33 -13.07 22.83 -18.37
N GLU A 34 -12.51 22.83 -19.57
CA GLU A 34 -11.92 21.68 -20.22
C GLU A 34 -10.49 21.50 -19.71
N SER A 35 -10.35 20.50 -18.84
CA SER A 35 -9.11 19.99 -18.24
C SER A 35 -8.64 20.65 -16.93
N CYS A 36 -9.46 20.51 -15.88
CA CYS A 36 -8.86 19.99 -14.65
C CYS A 36 -8.50 18.52 -14.88
N ALA A 37 -7.52 18.27 -15.76
CA ALA A 37 -6.92 16.96 -15.89
C ALA A 37 -6.03 16.78 -14.66
N THR A 38 -6.59 16.29 -13.56
CA THR A 38 -5.82 15.76 -12.42
C THR A 38 -5.07 14.47 -12.80
N ARG A 39 -4.93 14.17 -14.10
CA ARG A 39 -4.24 13.03 -14.68
C ARG A 39 -3.30 13.55 -15.76
N SER A 40 -2.07 13.83 -15.37
CA SER A 40 -0.97 14.02 -16.31
C SER A 40 -0.44 12.64 -16.74
N PRO A 41 -0.28 12.36 -18.05
CA PRO A 41 0.33 11.12 -18.56
C PRO A 41 1.76 10.87 -18.05
N ILE A 42 2.43 11.93 -17.59
CA ILE A 42 3.79 11.92 -17.04
C ILE A 42 3.81 12.38 -15.58
N GLU A 43 2.66 12.40 -14.91
CA GLU A 43 2.52 12.78 -13.51
C GLU A 43 3.18 14.13 -13.14
N TYR A 44 3.20 15.08 -14.08
CA TYR A 44 3.86 16.39 -13.92
C TYR A 44 5.39 16.32 -13.74
N GLY A 45 6.04 15.25 -14.22
CA GLY A 45 7.49 15.06 -14.14
C GLY A 45 8.32 16.10 -14.92
N ASP A 46 7.70 16.77 -15.89
CA ASP A 46 8.25 17.87 -16.69
C ASP A 46 8.15 19.25 -16.01
N VAL A 47 7.46 19.37 -14.87
CA VAL A 47 7.26 20.63 -14.13
C VAL A 47 8.43 20.94 -13.21
N SER A 48 9.67 20.80 -13.70
CA SER A 48 10.86 21.30 -12.99
C SER A 48 11.04 22.81 -13.15
N ALA A 49 10.41 23.41 -14.16
CA ALA A 49 10.48 24.84 -14.45
C ALA A 49 9.66 25.72 -13.48
N TYR A 50 8.65 25.16 -12.80
CA TYR A 50 7.82 25.89 -11.84
C TYR A 50 7.84 25.18 -10.49
N ARG A 51 8.43 25.83 -9.47
CA ARG A 51 8.45 25.31 -8.10
C ARG A 51 7.06 25.45 -7.47
N LEU A 52 6.20 24.46 -7.71
CA LEU A 52 4.86 24.41 -7.12
C LEU A 52 4.98 24.18 -5.59
N SER A 53 4.21 24.94 -4.81
CA SER A 53 4.16 24.84 -3.34
C SER A 53 3.78 23.45 -2.84
N LEU A 54 3.06 22.67 -3.66
CA LEU A 54 2.51 21.35 -3.34
C LEU A 54 3.22 20.18 -4.04
N GLY A 55 4.37 20.42 -4.70
CA GLY A 55 5.03 19.40 -5.52
C GLY A 55 5.45 18.14 -4.74
N GLU A 56 5.89 18.28 -3.48
CA GLU A 56 6.25 17.14 -2.63
C GLU A 56 5.04 16.27 -2.26
N ASP A 57 3.90 16.91 -2.05
CA ASP A 57 2.67 16.22 -1.66
C ASP A 57 2.08 15.48 -2.86
N THR A 58 2.12 16.06 -4.06
CA THR A 58 1.72 15.36 -5.30
C THR A 58 2.54 14.08 -5.51
N LYS A 59 3.87 14.15 -5.35
CA LYS A 59 4.75 12.96 -5.47
C LYS A 59 4.41 11.90 -4.42
N SER A 60 4.15 12.33 -3.19
CA SER A 60 3.78 11.43 -2.10
C SER A 60 2.42 10.76 -2.34
N ILE A 61 1.43 11.52 -2.83
CA ILE A 61 0.09 11.03 -3.19
C ILE A 61 0.18 9.99 -4.31
N ASN A 62 0.99 10.22 -5.35
CA ASN A 62 1.15 9.26 -6.43
C ASN A 62 1.75 7.95 -5.94
N LEU A 63 2.79 8.01 -5.10
CA LEU A 63 3.36 6.83 -4.48
C LEU A 63 2.33 6.06 -3.63
N LEU A 64 1.53 6.76 -2.83
CA LEU A 64 0.43 6.14 -2.06
C LEU A 64 -0.61 5.48 -2.98
N ASN A 65 -0.97 6.11 -4.09
CA ASN A 65 -1.92 5.54 -5.05
C ASN A 65 -1.40 4.27 -5.73
N THR A 66 -0.11 4.23 -6.06
CA THR A 66 0.55 3.02 -6.57
C THR A 66 0.49 1.90 -5.55
N LEU A 67 0.87 2.16 -4.30
CA LEU A 67 0.78 1.18 -3.21
C LEU A 67 -0.66 0.68 -3.02
N ILE A 68 -1.66 1.57 -3.02
CA ILE A 68 -3.07 1.18 -2.90
C ILE A 68 -3.50 0.26 -4.05
N LYS A 69 -3.02 0.49 -5.27
CA LYS A 69 -3.33 -0.36 -6.42
C LYS A 69 -2.69 -1.73 -6.25
N GLU A 70 -1.39 -1.79 -5.98
CA GLU A 70 -0.66 -3.03 -5.74
C GLU A 70 -1.28 -3.83 -4.59
N GLY A 71 -1.67 -3.17 -3.49
CA GLY A 71 -2.31 -3.81 -2.35
C GLY A 71 -3.64 -4.48 -2.67
N LYS A 72 -4.40 -3.95 -3.64
CA LYS A 72 -5.62 -4.61 -4.14
C LYS A 72 -5.31 -5.85 -4.96
N ASP A 73 -4.23 -5.83 -5.74
CA ASP A 73 -3.78 -6.98 -6.50
C ASP A 73 -3.28 -8.08 -5.56
N MET A 74 -2.50 -7.71 -4.53
CA MET A 74 -2.06 -8.63 -3.45
C MET A 74 -3.24 -9.22 -2.68
N ALA A 75 -4.25 -8.40 -2.34
CA ALA A 75 -5.46 -8.88 -1.69
C ALA A 75 -6.26 -9.85 -2.59
N SER A 76 -6.31 -9.61 -3.90
CA SER A 76 -6.97 -10.50 -4.84
C SER A 76 -6.25 -11.85 -4.95
N LEU A 77 -4.92 -11.84 -4.98
CA LEU A 77 -4.10 -13.05 -4.94
C LEU A 77 -4.37 -13.86 -3.66
N LEU A 78 -4.34 -13.20 -2.51
CA LEU A 78 -4.61 -13.83 -1.21
C LEU A 78 -6.06 -14.36 -1.10
N TYR A 79 -7.02 -13.65 -1.69
CA TYR A 79 -8.43 -14.04 -1.68
C TYR A 79 -8.66 -15.32 -2.49
N THR A 80 -7.99 -15.46 -3.61
CA THR A 80 -8.09 -16.63 -4.49
C THR A 80 -7.20 -17.79 -4.07
N TYR A 81 -6.28 -17.59 -3.11
CA TYR A 81 -5.44 -18.64 -2.56
C TYR A 81 -6.26 -19.82 -2.04
N ARG A 82 -5.92 -21.03 -2.51
CA ARG A 82 -6.50 -22.32 -2.11
C ARG A 82 -5.37 -23.26 -1.70
N SER A 83 -5.65 -24.16 -0.76
CA SER A 83 -4.62 -25.08 -0.25
C SER A 83 -4.09 -25.99 -1.35
N CYS A 84 -2.77 -25.95 -1.58
CA CYS A 84 -2.04 -26.86 -2.45
C CYS A 84 -2.00 -28.25 -1.83
N VAL A 85 -1.79 -28.33 -0.51
CA VAL A 85 -1.67 -29.61 0.22
C VAL A 85 -2.93 -30.46 0.08
N LYS A 86 -4.12 -29.84 0.09
CA LYS A 86 -5.38 -30.57 -0.10
C LYS A 86 -5.52 -31.23 -1.46
N ALA A 87 -4.76 -30.78 -2.46
CA ALA A 87 -4.76 -31.37 -3.80
C ALA A 87 -3.70 -32.47 -3.96
N LEU A 88 -2.78 -32.63 -3.00
CA LEU A 88 -1.71 -33.62 -3.10
C LEU A 88 -2.22 -35.04 -2.82
N PRO A 89 -1.75 -36.04 -3.57
CA PRO A 89 -2.14 -37.42 -3.36
C PRO A 89 -1.60 -37.95 -2.03
N GLN A 90 -2.45 -38.62 -1.25
CA GLN A 90 -2.01 -39.40 -0.10
C GLN A 90 -1.46 -40.73 -0.61
N LEU A 91 -0.16 -40.97 -0.44
CA LEU A 91 0.48 -42.22 -0.88
C LEU A 91 0.09 -43.38 0.05
N PRO A 92 -0.42 -44.51 -0.48
CA PRO A 92 -0.53 -45.75 0.29
C PRO A 92 0.86 -46.33 0.58
N ASP A 93 0.96 -47.11 1.66
CA ASP A 93 2.22 -47.68 2.16
C ASP A 93 3.00 -48.53 1.13
N SER A 94 2.33 -49.04 0.10
CA SER A 94 2.92 -49.84 -0.99
C SER A 94 3.78 -49.04 -1.96
N MET A 95 3.66 -47.70 -2.01
CA MET A 95 4.37 -46.83 -2.96
C MET A 95 5.49 -45.99 -2.32
N LYS A 96 6.01 -46.40 -1.15
CA LYS A 96 7.07 -45.69 -0.43
C LYS A 96 8.35 -45.46 -1.24
N HIS A 97 8.62 -46.26 -2.27
CA HIS A 97 9.78 -46.09 -3.15
C HIS A 97 9.71 -44.80 -3.99
N ASN A 98 8.51 -44.33 -4.35
CA ASN A 98 8.31 -43.07 -5.10
C ASN A 98 8.10 -41.86 -4.18
N GLN A 99 8.25 -42.04 -2.87
CA GLN A 99 7.95 -41.01 -1.89
C GLN A 99 8.92 -39.82 -1.99
N ALA A 100 10.20 -40.08 -2.32
CA ALA A 100 11.20 -39.02 -2.48
C ALA A 100 10.89 -38.11 -3.69
N GLU A 101 10.50 -38.70 -4.81
CA GLU A 101 10.10 -37.97 -6.02
C GLU A 101 8.82 -37.15 -5.76
N LEU A 102 7.82 -37.73 -5.08
CA LEU A 102 6.62 -36.97 -4.72
C LEU A 102 6.94 -35.79 -3.78
N TYR A 103 7.82 -35.96 -2.79
CA TYR A 103 8.22 -34.87 -1.91
C TYR A 103 8.95 -33.75 -2.65
N PHE A 104 9.77 -34.11 -3.65
CA PHE A 104 10.45 -33.15 -4.50
C PHE A 104 9.47 -32.34 -5.35
N GLU A 105 8.55 -33.00 -6.06
CA GLU A 105 7.50 -32.33 -6.85
C GLU A 105 6.58 -31.47 -5.98
N THR A 106 6.21 -31.98 -4.80
CA THR A 106 5.42 -31.23 -3.81
C THR A 106 6.15 -29.98 -3.35
N TYR A 107 7.45 -30.09 -3.07
CA TYR A 107 8.27 -28.96 -2.67
C TYR A 107 8.30 -27.88 -3.76
N GLN A 108 8.51 -28.24 -5.03
CA GLN A 108 8.54 -27.28 -6.13
C GLN A 108 7.23 -26.48 -6.25
N VAL A 109 6.08 -27.15 -6.15
CA VAL A 109 4.77 -26.48 -6.19
C VAL A 109 4.60 -25.54 -5.01
N LEU A 110 4.95 -26.00 -3.80
CA LEU A 110 4.81 -25.18 -2.59
C LEU A 110 5.80 -24.01 -2.59
N ASP A 111 7.01 -24.17 -3.11
CA ASP A 111 8.02 -23.11 -3.17
C ASP A 111 7.56 -21.91 -4.02
N LEU A 112 6.95 -22.20 -5.18
CA LEU A 112 6.35 -21.16 -6.02
C LEU A 112 5.28 -20.36 -5.27
N GLU A 113 4.40 -21.04 -4.55
CA GLU A 113 3.35 -20.38 -3.77
C GLU A 113 3.92 -19.63 -2.56
N MET A 114 4.95 -20.17 -1.89
CA MET A 114 5.62 -19.47 -0.79
C MET A 114 6.36 -18.23 -1.28
N SER A 115 6.92 -18.24 -2.50
CA SER A 115 7.48 -17.05 -3.13
C SER A 115 6.45 -15.93 -3.27
N ARG A 116 5.23 -16.25 -3.70
CA ARG A 116 4.14 -15.26 -3.79
C ARG A 116 3.74 -14.70 -2.43
N ILE A 117 3.73 -15.54 -1.39
CA ILE A 117 3.46 -15.08 -0.02
C ILE A 117 4.59 -14.15 0.48
N ARG A 118 5.86 -14.45 0.16
CA ARG A 118 7.00 -13.55 0.45
C ARG A 118 6.83 -12.20 -0.23
N GLU A 119 6.42 -12.16 -1.49
CA GLU A 119 6.15 -10.90 -2.22
C GLU A 119 5.07 -10.06 -1.51
N ILE A 120 3.97 -10.68 -1.09
CA ILE A 120 2.91 -10.01 -0.32
C ILE A 120 3.46 -9.44 1.00
N GLN A 121 4.29 -10.21 1.71
CA GLN A 121 4.90 -9.79 2.98
C GLN A 121 5.87 -8.60 2.79
N GLN A 122 6.73 -8.66 1.77
CA GLN A 122 7.66 -7.57 1.44
C GLN A 122 6.90 -6.29 1.06
N TRP A 123 5.86 -6.42 0.23
CA TRP A 123 4.98 -5.32 -0.12
C TRP A 123 4.32 -4.72 1.13
N GLN A 124 3.76 -5.55 2.01
CA GLN A 124 3.11 -5.10 3.25
C GLN A 124 4.10 -4.31 4.14
N SER A 125 5.33 -4.79 4.28
CA SER A 125 6.38 -4.13 5.07
C SER A 125 6.73 -2.76 4.47
N SER A 126 6.90 -2.69 3.15
CA SER A 126 7.16 -1.43 2.42
C SER A 126 6.01 -0.43 2.57
N ALA A 127 4.77 -0.88 2.36
CA ALA A 127 3.57 -0.06 2.48
C ALA A 127 3.37 0.47 3.92
N ALA A 128 3.56 -0.37 4.94
CA ALA A 128 3.47 0.03 6.33
C ALA A 128 4.54 1.05 6.72
N LYS A 129 5.79 0.87 6.24
CA LYS A 129 6.88 1.84 6.44
C LYS A 129 6.55 3.20 5.82
N LYS A 130 6.02 3.22 4.59
CA LYS A 130 5.61 4.47 3.93
C LYS A 130 4.47 5.16 4.67
N LEU A 131 3.46 4.41 5.10
CA LEU A 131 2.35 4.93 5.91
C LEU A 131 2.86 5.57 7.20
N ALA A 132 3.71 4.86 7.94
CA ALA A 132 4.28 5.35 9.19
C ALA A 132 5.13 6.60 8.99
N ALA A 133 5.93 6.66 7.92
CA ALA A 133 6.73 7.83 7.59
C ALA A 133 5.87 9.07 7.31
N ASP A 134 4.76 8.92 6.57
CA ASP A 134 3.83 10.03 6.30
C ASP A 134 3.11 10.47 7.58
N MET A 135 2.62 9.53 8.39
CA MET A 135 1.98 9.86 9.68
C MET A 135 2.95 10.59 10.62
N GLN A 136 4.20 10.15 10.71
CA GLN A 136 5.24 10.82 11.50
C GLN A 136 5.56 12.21 10.95
N ARG A 137 5.66 12.39 9.62
CA ARG A 137 5.90 13.69 8.98
C ARG A 137 4.83 14.71 9.38
N PHE A 138 3.56 14.31 9.42
CA PHE A 138 2.45 15.20 9.74
C PHE A 138 2.16 15.37 11.23
N SER A 139 2.72 14.51 12.08
CA SER A 139 2.62 14.64 13.54
C SER A 139 3.62 15.65 14.13
N LYS A 140 4.56 16.16 13.32
CA LYS A 140 5.56 17.15 13.76
C LYS A 140 4.89 18.52 14.02
N PRO A 141 5.26 19.25 15.08
CA PRO A 141 4.61 20.50 15.47
C PRO A 141 4.67 21.56 14.36
N GLU A 142 5.73 21.60 13.56
CA GLU A 142 5.88 22.53 12.43
C GLU A 142 4.87 22.26 11.30
N ARG A 143 4.33 21.04 11.23
CA ARG A 143 3.36 20.59 10.23
C ARG A 143 1.94 20.49 10.76
N LEU A 144 1.70 20.69 12.06
CA LEU A 144 0.33 20.75 12.60
C LEU A 144 -0.42 21.99 12.12
N ILE A 145 0.30 23.09 11.86
CA ILE A 145 -0.28 24.36 11.37
C ILE A 145 -0.53 24.30 9.86
N ASN A 146 0.37 23.69 9.10
CA ASN A 146 0.32 23.54 7.63
C ASN A 146 0.20 22.06 7.23
N GLY A 147 -0.82 21.40 7.79
CA GLY A 147 -1.04 19.96 7.70
C GLY A 147 -1.11 19.40 6.27
N PRO A 148 -1.20 18.07 6.13
CA PRO A 148 -1.37 17.44 4.83
C PRO A 148 -2.60 17.99 4.11
N THR A 149 -2.54 18.05 2.79
CA THR A 149 -3.75 18.29 2.00
C THR A 149 -4.80 17.21 2.29
N ILE A 150 -6.08 17.57 2.13
CA ILE A 150 -7.21 16.65 2.30
C ILE A 150 -7.01 15.39 1.44
N THR A 151 -6.51 15.55 0.20
CA THR A 151 -6.22 14.43 -0.71
C THR A 151 -5.14 13.50 -0.17
N HIS A 152 -4.03 14.05 0.39
CA HIS A 152 -2.98 13.22 0.99
C HIS A 152 -3.52 12.45 2.19
N PHE A 153 -4.29 13.10 3.05
CA PHE A 153 -4.92 12.44 4.20
C PHE A 153 -5.86 11.29 3.78
N TRP A 154 -6.67 11.51 2.74
CA TRP A 154 -7.51 10.45 2.16
C TRP A 154 -6.68 9.29 1.60
N SER A 155 -5.58 9.56 0.90
CA SER A 155 -4.71 8.49 0.39
C SER A 155 -4.06 7.68 1.52
N ILE A 156 -3.63 8.32 2.62
CA ILE A 156 -3.13 7.64 3.82
C ILE A 156 -4.20 6.71 4.40
N LEU A 157 -5.42 7.22 4.57
CA LEU A 157 -6.53 6.43 5.11
C LEU A 157 -6.88 5.23 4.22
N ARG A 158 -6.85 5.39 2.90
CA ARG A 158 -7.11 4.31 1.94
C ARG A 158 -6.01 3.25 1.96
N LEU A 159 -4.75 3.65 2.14
CA LEU A 159 -3.65 2.70 2.30
C LEU A 159 -3.79 1.91 3.62
N LEU A 160 -4.16 2.57 4.72
CA LEU A 160 -4.45 1.91 5.99
C LEU A 160 -5.60 0.90 5.85
N ASP A 161 -6.71 1.28 5.22
CA ASP A 161 -7.83 0.38 4.94
C ASP A 161 -7.40 -0.84 4.12
N THR A 162 -6.52 -0.65 3.14
CA THR A 162 -5.97 -1.75 2.32
C THR A 162 -5.13 -2.71 3.17
N LEU A 163 -4.27 -2.19 4.05
CA LEU A 163 -3.46 -3.01 4.97
C LEU A 163 -4.33 -3.81 5.95
N VAL A 164 -5.36 -3.18 6.53
CA VAL A 164 -6.29 -3.84 7.46
C VAL A 164 -7.08 -4.95 6.77
N LYS A 165 -7.57 -4.70 5.54
CA LYS A 165 -8.25 -5.73 4.74
C LYS A 165 -7.33 -6.91 4.43
N LEU A 166 -6.07 -6.65 4.09
CA LEU A 166 -5.10 -7.70 3.81
C LEU A 166 -4.83 -8.56 5.05
N ASP A 167 -4.69 -7.95 6.23
CA ASP A 167 -4.48 -8.68 7.48
C ASP A 167 -5.70 -9.55 7.86
N HIS A 168 -6.91 -8.99 7.74
CA HIS A 168 -8.13 -9.77 7.96
C HIS A 168 -8.22 -10.97 7.00
N LEU A 169 -7.85 -10.78 5.73
CA LEU A 169 -7.90 -11.83 4.73
C LEU A 169 -6.84 -12.91 4.99
N LYS A 170 -5.63 -12.53 5.41
CA LYS A 170 -4.59 -13.46 5.88
C LYS A 170 -5.12 -14.31 7.03
N ASN A 171 -5.72 -13.67 8.04
CA ASN A 171 -6.22 -14.35 9.24
C ASN A 171 -7.40 -15.28 8.94
N ALA A 172 -8.20 -14.98 7.90
CA ALA A 172 -9.29 -15.84 7.45
C ALA A 172 -8.81 -17.11 6.70
N LYS A 173 -7.55 -17.15 6.24
CA LYS A 173 -7.01 -18.21 5.37
C LYS A 173 -6.16 -19.21 6.15
N SER A 174 -6.81 -20.17 6.81
CA SER A 174 -6.13 -21.29 7.50
C SER A 174 -5.32 -22.21 6.57
N SER A 175 -5.54 -22.16 5.25
CA SER A 175 -4.75 -22.92 4.27
C SER A 175 -3.28 -22.50 4.22
N ILE A 176 -2.98 -21.21 4.42
CA ILE A 176 -1.62 -20.67 4.31
C ILE A 176 -0.67 -21.29 5.36
N PRO A 177 -0.98 -21.24 6.68
CA PRO A 177 -0.10 -21.86 7.67
C PRO A 177 0.00 -23.39 7.53
N ASN A 178 -1.04 -24.04 7.00
CA ASN A 178 -1.01 -25.47 6.72
C ASN A 178 -0.05 -25.81 5.58
N ASP A 179 -0.14 -25.09 4.46
CA ASP A 179 0.71 -25.27 3.29
C ASP A 179 2.17 -24.92 3.63
N PHE A 180 2.40 -23.84 4.40
CA PHE A 180 3.74 -23.50 4.90
C PHE A 180 4.33 -24.58 5.82
N SER A 181 3.51 -25.20 6.68
CA SER A 181 3.96 -26.32 7.51
C SER A 181 4.39 -27.53 6.69
N TRP A 182 3.70 -27.80 5.58
CA TRP A 182 4.09 -28.85 4.63
C TRP A 182 5.35 -28.48 3.86
N TYR A 183 5.46 -27.24 3.40
CA TYR A 183 6.66 -26.72 2.73
C TYR A 183 7.92 -26.94 3.58
N LYS A 184 7.86 -26.63 4.89
CA LYS A 184 8.96 -26.90 5.81
C LYS A 184 9.34 -28.38 5.91
N ARG A 185 8.33 -29.26 5.96
CA ARG A 185 8.55 -30.71 6.06
C ARG A 185 9.19 -31.25 4.78
N THR A 186 8.68 -30.86 3.61
CA THR A 186 9.21 -31.30 2.32
C THR A 186 10.58 -30.70 2.05
N PHE A 187 10.81 -29.45 2.44
CA PHE A 187 12.13 -28.81 2.39
C PHE A 187 13.18 -29.63 3.15
N ILE A 188 12.92 -30.02 4.41
CA ILE A 188 13.88 -30.81 5.19
C ILE A 188 14.21 -32.16 4.52
N GLN A 189 13.22 -32.80 3.90
CA GLN A 189 13.40 -34.10 3.21
C GLN A 189 14.21 -33.96 1.92
N VAL A 190 14.03 -32.84 1.19
CA VAL A 190 14.74 -32.57 -0.07
C VAL A 190 16.13 -31.98 0.19
N SER A 191 16.27 -31.11 1.19
CA SER A 191 17.50 -30.38 1.49
C SER A 191 18.63 -31.27 1.99
N THR A 192 18.34 -32.45 2.57
CA THR A 192 19.36 -33.45 2.90
C THR A 192 20.19 -33.90 1.69
N GLN A 193 19.69 -33.68 0.47
CA GLN A 193 20.39 -34.00 -0.77
C GLN A 193 21.14 -32.80 -1.38
N TRP A 194 20.96 -31.58 -0.83
CA TRP A 194 21.46 -30.33 -1.42
C TRP A 194 22.66 -29.79 -0.62
N GLN A 195 23.69 -29.30 -1.31
CA GLN A 195 24.93 -28.82 -0.69
C GLN A 195 24.82 -27.41 -0.06
N ASP A 196 23.83 -26.60 -0.45
CA ASP A 196 23.75 -25.17 -0.09
C ASP A 196 22.49 -24.85 0.73
N THR A 197 22.42 -25.42 1.94
CA THR A 197 21.20 -25.42 2.77
C THR A 197 21.04 -24.13 3.61
N GLU A 198 22.11 -23.36 3.79
CA GLU A 198 22.18 -22.29 4.80
C GLU A 198 21.54 -20.98 4.34
N SER A 199 21.69 -20.60 3.06
CA SER A 199 20.99 -19.44 2.48
C SER A 199 19.47 -19.65 2.42
N LEU A 200 19.03 -20.86 2.06
CA LEU A 200 17.61 -21.21 1.96
C LEU A 200 16.90 -21.26 3.32
N ARG A 201 17.64 -21.54 4.40
CA ARG A 201 17.10 -21.49 5.77
C ARG A 201 16.81 -20.07 6.24
N GLY A 202 17.64 -19.09 5.88
CA GLY A 202 17.40 -17.68 6.24
C GLY A 202 16.07 -17.16 5.66
N GLU A 203 15.78 -17.49 4.40
CA GLU A 203 14.51 -17.11 3.75
C GLU A 203 13.28 -17.79 4.35
N LEU A 204 13.46 -18.94 4.99
CA LEU A 204 12.39 -19.66 5.67
C LEU A 204 12.03 -19.02 7.03
N ASP A 205 13.04 -18.52 7.75
CA ASP A 205 12.85 -17.87 9.04
C ASP A 205 12.17 -16.50 8.89
N ASP A 206 12.43 -15.78 7.79
CA ASP A 206 11.80 -14.50 7.47
C ASP A 206 10.28 -14.59 7.22
N LEU A 207 9.76 -15.79 6.93
CA LEU A 207 8.34 -16.05 6.69
C LEU A 207 7.51 -16.32 7.98
N GLN A 208 8.15 -16.42 9.16
CA GLN A 208 7.45 -16.60 10.45
C GLN A 208 6.79 -15.30 10.95
#